data_AF-A0A2S4VXU7-F1
#
_entry.id   AF-A0A2S4VXU7-F1
#
_cell.length_a   1.000
_cell.length_b   1.000
_cell.length_c   1.000
_cell.angle_alpha   90.00
_cell.angle_beta   90.00
_cell.angle_gamma   90.00
#
_symmetry.space_group_name_H-M   'P 1'
#
loop_
_entity.id
_entity.type
_entity.pdbx_description
1 polymer ?
#
loop_
_entity_poly.entity_id
_entity_poly.type
_entity_poly.pdbx_seq_one_letter_code
_entity_poly.pdbx_strand_id
1 'polypeptide(L)'
;SRHIILRLLSQLLPQIKHEADNMRPSSFNQLVVGTICFFKFTSGHSFILAIEGGNRRRSTGFGTRLTSRGNLVQNTGIILQKEITSGATTACGRIFGGDGLKPFVIDVDQELALAEEDGVPSATEDGSISMSVYVHNPDGAGPYTLRVFVRRYAAATPADIEGEKGTNPASKDFAYPLVANLPRDAICRGGAGGDTCIMRCINPLGFGSCAAIKPFSPPNQPPNQPPNQLANQPGTATMNQFQRRTMILD
;
A
#
# COMPACT_ATOMS: atom_id res chain seq x y z
N SER A 1 2.67 12.94 -21.66
CA SER A 1 3.86 12.25 -22.21
C SER A 1 4.26 12.71 -23.62
N ARG A 2 3.36 12.70 -24.62
CA ARG A 2 3.68 13.23 -25.98
C ARG A 2 4.19 14.69 -25.99
N HIS A 3 3.64 15.56 -25.15
CA HIS A 3 4.05 16.98 -25.11
C HIS A 3 5.43 17.24 -24.50
N ILE A 4 5.92 16.38 -23.60
CA ILE A 4 7.26 16.52 -23.00
C ILE A 4 8.31 16.00 -23.98
N ILE A 5 8.02 14.88 -24.65
CA ILE A 5 8.87 14.31 -25.71
C ILE A 5 8.99 15.28 -26.90
N LEU A 6 7.89 15.90 -27.35
CA LEU A 6 7.92 16.89 -28.43
C LEU A 6 8.74 18.14 -28.06
N ARG A 7 8.70 18.59 -26.79
CA ARG A 7 9.49 19.74 -26.32
C ARG A 7 10.99 19.42 -26.20
N LEU A 8 11.34 18.22 -25.73
CA LEU A 8 12.73 17.77 -25.67
C LEU A 8 13.30 17.55 -27.08
N LEU A 9 12.54 16.91 -27.97
CA LEU A 9 12.95 16.76 -29.37
C LEU A 9 13.12 18.11 -30.07
N SER A 10 12.21 19.07 -29.87
CA SER A 10 12.35 20.41 -30.47
C SER A 10 13.56 21.19 -29.96
N GLN A 11 14.03 20.90 -28.75
CA GLN A 11 15.23 21.55 -28.18
C GLN A 11 16.54 20.89 -28.61
N LEU A 12 16.52 19.57 -28.89
CA LEU A 12 17.71 18.80 -29.28
C LEU A 12 17.96 18.80 -30.81
N LEU A 13 16.90 18.90 -31.62
CA LEU A 13 16.98 18.93 -33.09
C LEU A 13 17.92 20.00 -33.67
N PRO A 14 17.97 21.25 -33.16
CA PRO A 14 18.89 22.26 -33.69
C PRO A 14 20.35 21.99 -33.34
N GLN A 15 20.64 21.37 -32.18
CA GLN A 15 22.00 21.06 -31.74
C GLN A 15 22.60 19.92 -32.58
N ILE A 16 21.81 18.89 -32.88
CA ILE A 16 22.23 17.76 -33.73
C ILE A 16 22.49 18.23 -35.17
N LYS A 17 21.73 19.20 -35.66
CA LYS A 17 21.90 19.74 -37.02
C LYS A 17 23.21 20.53 -37.17
N HIS A 18 23.61 21.25 -36.13
CA HIS A 18 24.80 22.10 -36.18
C HIS A 18 26.13 21.31 -36.11
N GLU A 19 26.13 20.09 -35.57
CA GLU A 19 27.28 19.19 -35.62
C GLU A 19 27.37 18.39 -36.92
N ALA A 20 26.24 18.11 -37.57
CA ALA A 20 26.21 17.36 -38.83
C ALA A 20 26.77 18.15 -40.03
N ASP A 21 26.58 19.47 -40.06
CA ASP A 21 27.02 20.32 -41.18
C ASP A 21 28.54 20.58 -41.20
N ASN A 22 29.28 20.20 -40.15
CA ASN A 22 30.74 20.37 -40.04
C ASN A 22 31.55 19.08 -40.31
N MET A 23 30.90 17.97 -40.68
CA MET A 23 31.57 16.69 -40.90
C MET A 23 31.92 16.46 -42.38
N ARG A 24 33.20 16.19 -42.64
CA ARG A 24 33.74 15.94 -43.99
C ARG A 24 33.12 14.68 -44.62
N PRO A 25 32.93 14.64 -45.96
CA PRO A 25 32.11 13.62 -46.63
C PRO A 25 32.73 12.21 -46.75
N SER A 26 33.92 11.94 -46.23
CA SER A 26 34.65 10.69 -46.54
C SER A 26 34.55 9.58 -45.48
N SER A 27 33.66 9.71 -44.49
CA SER A 27 33.50 8.74 -43.40
C SER A 27 32.04 8.28 -43.18
N PHE A 28 31.15 8.63 -44.11
CA PHE A 28 29.69 8.56 -43.89
C PHE A 28 29.08 7.14 -43.97
N ASN A 29 29.82 6.12 -44.42
CA ASN A 29 29.29 4.76 -44.59
C ASN A 29 29.55 3.79 -43.42
N GLN A 30 30.12 4.24 -42.30
CA GLN A 30 30.27 3.38 -41.11
C GLN A 30 29.62 3.93 -39.82
N LEU A 31 28.93 5.08 -39.87
CA LEU A 31 28.39 5.72 -38.66
C LEU A 31 26.87 5.93 -38.70
N VAL A 32 26.12 5.01 -39.31
CA VAL A 32 24.64 4.97 -39.23
C VAL A 32 24.15 3.65 -38.60
N VAL A 33 24.98 3.05 -37.73
CA VAL A 33 24.56 2.08 -36.72
C VAL A 33 24.62 2.78 -35.36
N GLY A 34 23.97 3.93 -35.28
CA GLY A 34 23.83 4.72 -34.05
C GLY A 34 22.63 4.22 -33.26
N THR A 35 22.86 3.15 -32.51
CA THR A 35 22.11 2.67 -31.34
C THR A 35 20.92 3.54 -30.92
N ILE A 36 19.71 3.18 -31.37
CA ILE A 36 18.48 3.55 -30.68
C ILE A 36 18.48 2.75 -29.37
N CYS A 37 19.09 3.30 -28.32
CA CYS A 37 18.82 2.87 -26.96
C CYS A 37 17.34 3.15 -26.71
N PHE A 38 16.51 2.12 -26.85
CA PHE A 38 15.20 2.10 -26.22
C PHE A 38 15.44 2.23 -24.71
N PHE A 39 15.46 3.46 -24.20
CA PHE A 39 15.37 3.72 -22.77
C PHE A 39 14.05 3.12 -22.30
N LYS A 40 14.09 1.88 -21.83
CA LYS A 40 13.04 1.29 -21.01
C LYS A 40 13.05 2.09 -19.72
N PHE A 41 12.23 3.13 -19.65
CA PHE A 41 11.91 3.80 -18.40
C PHE A 41 11.13 2.80 -17.54
N THR A 42 11.84 1.90 -16.84
CA THR A 42 11.23 1.10 -15.79
C THR A 42 11.16 1.98 -14.55
N SER A 43 10.14 2.85 -14.49
CA SER A 43 9.74 3.35 -13.18
C SER A 43 8.98 2.21 -12.54
N GLY A 44 9.39 1.75 -11.37
CA GLY A 44 8.49 1.08 -10.46
C GLY A 44 9.16 0.84 -9.13
N HIS A 45 8.48 1.21 -8.07
CA HIS A 45 8.94 1.04 -6.70
C HIS A 45 7.70 0.67 -5.87
N SER A 46 7.88 0.16 -4.67
CA SER A 46 6.88 -0.71 -4.05
C SER A 46 5.46 -0.15 -3.86
N PHE A 47 4.48 -1.05 -3.82
CA PHE A 47 3.12 -0.76 -3.37
C PHE A 47 2.47 -2.01 -2.73
N ILE A 48 1.40 -1.81 -1.97
CA ILE A 48 0.65 -2.93 -1.35
C ILE A 48 -0.22 -3.59 -2.42
N LEU A 49 0.14 -4.82 -2.78
CA LEU A 49 -0.56 -5.64 -3.76
C LEU A 49 -1.80 -6.30 -3.16
N ALA A 50 -1.71 -6.75 -1.91
CA ALA A 50 -2.78 -7.47 -1.25
C ALA A 50 -2.75 -7.27 0.27
N ILE A 51 -3.93 -7.35 0.87
CA ILE A 51 -4.14 -7.29 2.32
C ILE A 51 -5.06 -8.44 2.68
N GLU A 52 -4.66 -9.28 3.61
CA GLU A 52 -5.41 -10.46 4.05
C GLU A 52 -5.83 -10.28 5.51
N GLY A 53 -7.15 -10.23 5.72
CA GLY A 53 -7.73 -9.97 7.04
C GLY A 53 -8.11 -11.23 7.78
N GLY A 54 -8.11 -11.16 9.12
CA GLY A 54 -8.60 -12.23 10.00
C GLY A 54 -10.08 -12.54 9.81
N ASN A 55 -10.86 -11.59 9.28
CA ASN A 55 -12.26 -11.77 8.87
C ASN A 55 -12.44 -12.45 7.50
N ARG A 56 -11.37 -13.02 6.91
CA ARG A 56 -11.36 -13.65 5.57
C ARG A 56 -11.76 -12.70 4.44
N ARG A 57 -11.66 -11.38 4.67
CA ARG A 57 -11.76 -10.36 3.62
C ARG A 57 -10.37 -10.06 3.07
N ARG A 58 -10.33 -9.71 1.79
CA ARG A 58 -9.12 -9.32 1.09
C ARG A 58 -9.37 -8.00 0.39
N SER A 59 -8.38 -7.13 0.43
CA SER A 59 -8.38 -5.88 -0.34
C SER A 59 -6.98 -5.61 -0.91
N THR A 60 -6.82 -4.45 -1.54
CA THR A 60 -5.54 -3.98 -2.08
C THR A 60 -5.16 -2.63 -1.45
N GLY A 61 -3.92 -2.20 -1.65
CA GLY A 61 -3.51 -0.85 -1.29
C GLY A 61 -4.23 0.22 -2.11
N PHE A 62 -4.38 1.41 -1.53
CA PHE A 62 -4.95 2.56 -2.21
C PHE A 62 -4.15 2.90 -3.47
N GLY A 63 -4.88 3.11 -4.56
CA GLY A 63 -4.34 3.37 -5.88
C GLY A 63 -4.01 2.11 -6.67
N THR A 64 -3.83 0.93 -6.05
CA THR A 64 -3.49 -0.32 -6.74
C THR A 64 -4.54 -0.64 -7.80
N ARG A 65 -4.09 -0.87 -9.04
CA ARG A 65 -4.93 -1.26 -10.18
C ARG A 65 -4.39 -2.55 -10.79
N LEU A 66 -5.26 -3.55 -10.86
CA LEU A 66 -5.02 -4.84 -11.50
C LEU A 66 -5.94 -4.96 -12.72
N THR A 67 -5.47 -5.62 -13.78
CA THR A 67 -6.35 -5.99 -14.89
C THR A 67 -7.32 -7.10 -14.47
N SER A 68 -8.36 -7.34 -15.28
CA SER A 68 -9.27 -8.48 -15.09
C SER A 68 -8.58 -9.85 -15.13
N ARG A 69 -7.37 -9.93 -15.68
CA ARG A 69 -6.53 -11.14 -15.69
C ARG A 69 -5.53 -11.19 -14.53
N GLY A 70 -5.64 -10.27 -13.57
CA GLY A 70 -4.73 -10.15 -12.43
C GLY A 70 -3.37 -9.52 -12.75
N ASN A 71 -3.10 -9.14 -14.01
CA ASN A 71 -1.85 -8.47 -14.36
C ASN A 71 -1.79 -7.08 -13.72
N LEU A 72 -0.62 -6.72 -13.21
CA LEU A 72 -0.36 -5.42 -12.66
C LEU A 72 -0.22 -4.37 -13.77
N VAL A 73 -0.93 -3.23 -13.64
CA VAL A 73 -0.77 -2.06 -14.55
C VAL A 73 -0.19 -0.83 -13.86
N GLN A 74 -0.01 -0.90 -12.54
CA GLN A 74 0.55 0.16 -11.72
C GLN A 74 2.03 -0.09 -11.45
N ASN A 75 2.82 0.99 -11.51
CA ASN A 75 4.25 0.88 -11.26
C ASN A 75 4.67 1.31 -9.85
N THR A 76 4.12 2.39 -9.28
CA THR A 76 4.51 2.81 -7.91
C THR A 76 3.53 3.78 -7.24
N GLY A 77 3.38 3.61 -5.92
CA GLY A 77 2.88 4.64 -5.02
C GLY A 77 4.04 5.41 -4.39
N ILE A 78 3.97 6.74 -4.43
CA ILE A 78 4.97 7.64 -3.88
C ILE A 78 4.33 8.59 -2.88
N ILE A 79 4.93 8.68 -1.69
CA ILE A 79 4.44 9.44 -0.55
C ILE A 79 5.59 10.29 -0.03
N LEU A 80 5.63 11.57 -0.42
CA LEU A 80 6.70 12.47 -0.01
C LEU A 80 6.15 13.53 0.94
N GLN A 81 6.79 13.68 2.11
CA GLN A 81 6.36 14.67 3.09
C GLN A 81 6.38 16.10 2.53
N LYS A 82 7.30 16.42 1.62
CA LYS A 82 7.33 17.73 0.92
C LYS A 82 6.07 17.95 0.07
N GLU A 83 5.59 16.94 -0.64
CA GLU A 83 4.40 17.03 -1.50
C GLU A 83 3.13 17.12 -0.64
N ILE A 84 3.09 16.40 0.50
CA ILE A 84 2.00 16.49 1.48
C ILE A 84 1.94 17.90 2.09
N THR A 85 3.08 18.41 2.53
CA THR A 85 3.17 19.71 3.22
C THR A 85 2.83 20.86 2.28
N SER A 86 3.17 20.76 1.00
CA SER A 86 2.81 21.75 0.00
C SER A 86 1.37 21.62 -0.52
N GLY A 87 0.61 20.61 -0.08
CA GLY A 87 -0.73 20.32 -0.58
C GLY A 87 -0.77 19.78 -2.02
N ALA A 88 0.37 19.34 -2.57
CA ALA A 88 0.43 18.76 -3.93
C ALA A 88 -0.13 17.33 -3.96
N THR A 89 -0.23 16.68 -2.80
CA THR A 89 -0.78 15.33 -2.66
C THR A 89 -1.42 15.13 -1.29
N THR A 90 -2.13 14.02 -1.11
CA THR A 90 -2.78 13.65 0.15
C THR A 90 -1.83 12.89 1.07
N ALA A 91 -2.26 12.55 2.29
CA ALA A 91 -1.45 11.75 3.22
C ALA A 91 -1.04 10.37 2.65
N CYS A 92 -1.78 9.89 1.64
CA CYS A 92 -1.55 8.64 0.93
C CYS A 92 -0.75 8.80 -0.36
N GLY A 93 -0.36 10.02 -0.71
CA GLY A 93 0.51 10.30 -1.84
C GLY A 93 -0.19 10.17 -3.19
N ARG A 94 0.57 9.76 -4.18
CA ARG A 94 0.12 9.67 -5.58
C ARG A 94 0.70 8.44 -6.25
N ILE A 95 0.07 8.06 -7.35
CA ILE A 95 0.55 7.01 -8.24
C ILE A 95 1.33 7.67 -9.38
N PHE A 96 2.54 7.18 -9.65
CA PHE A 96 3.38 7.70 -10.75
C PHE A 96 2.86 7.27 -12.14
N GLY A 97 1.92 6.30 -12.18
CA GLY A 97 1.36 5.71 -13.39
C GLY A 97 1.89 4.29 -13.61
N GLY A 98 1.79 3.82 -14.85
CA GLY A 98 2.30 2.52 -15.27
C GLY A 98 1.93 2.19 -16.70
N ASP A 99 1.82 0.90 -17.02
CA ASP A 99 1.48 0.40 -18.35
C ASP A 99 0.05 0.83 -18.76
N GLY A 100 -0.04 2.03 -19.36
CA GLY A 100 -1.29 2.65 -19.75
C GLY A 100 -2.00 3.44 -18.64
N LEU A 101 -1.57 3.30 -17.38
CA LEU A 101 -2.09 4.05 -16.25
C LEU A 101 -1.46 5.45 -16.19
N LYS A 102 -2.28 6.50 -16.28
CA LYS A 102 -1.81 7.88 -16.09
C LYS A 102 -1.47 8.11 -14.61
N PRO A 103 -0.48 8.98 -14.30
CA PRO A 103 -0.26 9.40 -12.92
C PRO A 103 -1.50 10.10 -12.34
N PHE A 104 -1.79 9.89 -11.07
CA PHE A 104 -2.89 10.55 -10.36
C PHE A 104 -2.59 10.69 -8.86
N VAL A 105 -3.16 11.71 -8.22
CA VAL A 105 -3.14 11.85 -6.76
C VAL A 105 -4.18 10.91 -6.15
N ILE A 106 -3.82 10.21 -5.09
CA ILE A 106 -4.75 9.31 -4.41
C ILE A 106 -5.82 10.13 -3.70
N ASP A 107 -7.06 9.97 -4.17
CA ASP A 107 -8.26 10.43 -3.48
C ASP A 107 -8.59 9.43 -2.36
N VAL A 108 -8.35 9.84 -1.13
CA VAL A 108 -8.45 8.97 0.05
C VAL A 108 -9.89 8.52 0.30
N ASP A 109 -10.86 9.40 0.06
CA ASP A 109 -12.27 9.10 0.32
C ASP A 109 -12.81 8.14 -0.74
N GLN A 110 -12.41 8.34 -2.00
CA GLN A 110 -12.74 7.42 -3.08
C GLN A 110 -12.13 6.02 -2.88
N GLU A 111 -10.84 5.93 -2.56
CA GLU A 111 -10.20 4.62 -2.33
C GLU A 111 -10.77 3.91 -1.09
N LEU A 112 -11.15 4.68 -0.07
CA LEU A 112 -11.80 4.12 1.11
C LEU A 112 -13.18 3.54 0.77
N ALA A 113 -13.99 4.26 -0.02
CA ALA A 113 -15.28 3.76 -0.48
C ALA A 113 -15.15 2.47 -1.32
N LEU A 114 -14.15 2.40 -2.21
CA LEU A 114 -13.85 1.19 -2.98
C LEU A 114 -13.45 0.02 -2.07
N ALA A 115 -12.60 0.27 -1.07
CA ALA A 115 -12.20 -0.75 -0.11
C ALA A 115 -13.38 -1.24 0.77
N GLU A 116 -14.35 -0.37 1.06
CA GLU A 116 -15.57 -0.74 1.77
C GLU A 116 -16.51 -1.59 0.91
N GLU A 117 -16.62 -1.29 -0.39
CA GLU A 117 -17.37 -2.09 -1.36
C GLU A 117 -16.80 -3.52 -1.50
N ASP A 118 -15.47 -3.64 -1.60
CA ASP A 118 -14.78 -4.94 -1.67
C ASP A 118 -14.78 -5.69 -0.31
N GLY A 119 -14.95 -4.94 0.78
CA GLY A 119 -14.91 -5.42 2.16
C GLY A 119 -13.53 -5.22 2.80
N VAL A 120 -13.51 -4.45 3.89
CA VAL A 120 -12.27 -4.08 4.57
C VAL A 120 -11.70 -5.25 5.40
N PRO A 121 -10.42 -5.64 5.19
CA PRO A 121 -9.73 -6.62 6.02
C PRO A 121 -9.61 -6.19 7.48
N SER A 122 -9.90 -7.10 8.41
CA SER A 122 -9.69 -6.87 9.85
C SER A 122 -8.36 -7.44 10.32
N ALA A 123 -7.86 -6.91 11.43
CA ALA A 123 -6.80 -7.59 12.18
C ALA A 123 -7.27 -8.96 12.66
N THR A 124 -6.34 -9.89 12.81
CA THR A 124 -6.55 -11.14 13.53
C THR A 124 -6.64 -10.85 15.04
N GLU A 125 -6.96 -11.87 15.83
CA GLU A 125 -7.11 -11.71 17.28
C GLU A 125 -5.86 -11.12 17.95
N ASP A 126 -4.65 -11.48 17.49
CA ASP A 126 -3.40 -10.95 18.05
C ASP A 126 -3.07 -9.52 17.61
N GLY A 127 -3.87 -8.92 16.73
CA GLY A 127 -3.67 -7.59 16.18
C GLY A 127 -2.89 -7.57 14.87
N SER A 128 -2.47 -8.73 14.33
CA SER A 128 -1.73 -8.79 13.08
C SER A 128 -2.62 -8.56 11.85
N ILE A 129 -2.06 -7.86 10.87
CA ILE A 129 -2.58 -7.68 9.51
C ILE A 129 -1.51 -8.18 8.56
N SER A 130 -1.84 -9.16 7.73
CA SER A 130 -0.92 -9.66 6.70
C SER A 130 -1.11 -8.86 5.41
N MET A 131 0.00 -8.41 4.83
CA MET A 131 0.03 -7.72 3.55
C MET A 131 1.07 -8.34 2.64
N SER A 132 0.86 -8.18 1.34
CA SER A 132 1.86 -8.46 0.32
C SER A 132 2.25 -7.15 -0.36
N VAL A 133 3.53 -6.81 -0.31
CA VAL A 133 4.10 -5.63 -0.97
C VAL A 133 4.86 -6.10 -2.20
N TYR A 134 4.42 -5.64 -3.37
CA TYR A 134 5.14 -5.90 -4.60
C TYR A 134 6.26 -4.89 -4.78
N VAL A 135 7.49 -5.36 -4.92
CA VAL A 135 8.69 -4.55 -5.05
C VAL A 135 9.17 -4.65 -6.50
N HIS A 136 8.88 -3.63 -7.32
CA HIS A 136 9.21 -3.69 -8.74
C HIS A 136 10.69 -3.40 -9.04
N ASN A 137 11.36 -2.55 -8.24
CA ASN A 137 12.80 -2.26 -8.34
C ASN A 137 13.46 -2.37 -6.98
N PRO A 138 14.80 -2.54 -6.93
CA PRO A 138 15.56 -2.68 -5.69
C PRO A 138 15.29 -1.63 -4.62
N ASP A 139 15.05 -0.39 -5.00
CA ASP A 139 14.78 0.77 -4.13
C ASP A 139 13.32 0.85 -3.64
N GLY A 140 12.50 -0.16 -3.95
CA GLY A 140 11.23 -0.40 -3.28
C GLY A 140 11.36 -1.33 -2.07
N ALA A 141 12.54 -1.66 -1.58
CA ALA A 141 12.70 -2.53 -0.41
C ALA A 141 12.41 -1.80 0.91
N GLY A 142 12.50 -2.53 2.02
CA GLY A 142 12.33 -1.99 3.37
C GLY A 142 13.61 -1.36 3.96
N PRO A 143 13.62 -1.11 5.29
CA PRO A 143 12.54 -1.40 6.24
C PRO A 143 11.32 -0.49 6.02
N TYR A 144 10.13 -0.99 6.28
CA TYR A 144 8.92 -0.17 6.16
C TYR A 144 8.61 0.53 7.46
N THR A 145 8.04 1.72 7.38
CA THR A 145 7.41 2.39 8.51
C THR A 145 5.89 2.33 8.31
N LEU A 146 5.19 1.83 9.33
CA LEU A 146 3.74 1.75 9.32
C LEU A 146 3.16 2.80 10.26
N ARG A 147 2.23 3.61 9.76
CA ARG A 147 1.51 4.60 10.54
C ARG A 147 0.02 4.45 10.33
N VAL A 148 -0.72 4.29 11.41
CA VAL A 148 -2.18 4.27 11.35
C VAL A 148 -2.70 5.66 11.67
N PHE A 149 -3.51 6.20 10.76
CA PHE A 149 -4.24 7.43 10.98
C PHE A 149 -5.48 7.11 11.83
N VAL A 150 -5.32 7.16 13.15
CA VAL A 150 -6.41 7.44 14.08
C VAL A 150 -6.24 8.89 14.54
N ARG A 151 -7.19 9.49 15.30
CA ARG A 151 -7.04 10.88 15.83
C ARG A 151 -5.71 11.13 16.56
N ARG A 152 -4.93 10.08 16.87
CA ARG A 152 -3.51 10.10 17.23
C ARG A 152 -2.77 9.12 16.30
N TYR A 153 -1.55 9.42 15.88
CA TYR A 153 -0.76 8.43 15.13
C TYR A 153 -0.47 7.22 16.03
N ALA A 154 -0.92 6.03 15.63
CA ALA A 154 -0.45 4.78 16.23
C ALA A 154 0.65 4.20 15.34
N ALA A 155 1.79 3.87 15.94
CA ALA A 155 2.84 3.13 15.25
C ALA A 155 2.44 1.66 15.17
N ALA A 156 2.53 1.08 13.98
CA ALA A 156 2.49 -0.38 13.82
C ALA A 156 3.93 -0.87 13.60
N THR A 157 4.28 -2.01 14.20
CA THR A 157 5.60 -2.61 14.02
C THR A 157 5.56 -3.55 12.82
N PRO A 158 6.36 -3.32 11.77
CA PRO A 158 6.45 -4.22 10.62
C PRO A 158 7.25 -5.48 10.98
N ALA A 159 6.85 -6.63 10.43
CA ALA A 159 7.80 -7.69 10.13
C ALA A 159 8.50 -7.31 8.82
N ASP A 160 9.74 -6.83 8.93
CA ASP A 160 10.41 -6.05 7.90
C ASP A 160 10.68 -6.80 6.60
N ILE A 161 10.52 -6.08 5.49
CA ILE A 161 11.09 -6.47 4.19
C ILE A 161 12.58 -6.11 4.25
N GLU A 162 13.44 -7.10 4.00
CA GLU A 162 14.89 -6.90 4.01
C GLU A 162 15.30 -5.77 3.07
N GLY A 163 16.10 -4.84 3.59
CA GLY A 163 16.69 -3.76 2.80
C GLY A 163 17.49 -2.79 3.66
N GLU A 164 18.44 -2.11 3.03
CA GLU A 164 19.21 -1.04 3.66
C GLU A 164 18.72 0.29 3.08
N LYS A 165 18.17 1.16 3.94
CA LYS A 165 17.66 2.49 3.56
C LYS A 165 16.67 2.48 2.39
N GLY A 166 15.83 1.44 2.31
CA GLY A 166 14.85 1.28 1.24
C GLY A 166 15.35 0.51 0.03
N THR A 167 16.57 -0.01 0.05
CA THR A 167 17.19 -0.67 -1.11
C THR A 167 17.59 -2.12 -0.83
N ASN A 168 17.29 -3.02 -1.77
CA ASN A 168 17.75 -4.40 -1.78
C ASN A 168 17.85 -4.91 -3.24
N PRO A 169 19.04 -5.17 -3.79
CA PRO A 169 19.19 -5.66 -5.16
C PRO A 169 18.43 -6.96 -5.45
N ALA A 170 18.22 -7.81 -4.44
CA ALA A 170 17.52 -9.08 -4.57
C ALA A 170 15.99 -8.92 -4.56
N SER A 171 15.45 -7.74 -4.23
CA SER A 171 14.01 -7.55 -4.05
C SER A 171 13.23 -7.24 -5.32
N LYS A 172 13.89 -7.19 -6.47
CA LYS A 172 13.27 -6.81 -7.73
C LYS A 172 12.23 -7.84 -8.19
N ASP A 173 11.08 -7.34 -8.64
CA ASP A 173 9.96 -8.08 -9.24
C ASP A 173 9.38 -9.19 -8.34
N PHE A 174 9.45 -9.00 -7.02
CA PHE A 174 8.98 -9.97 -6.04
C PHE A 174 7.93 -9.39 -5.09
N ALA A 175 7.05 -10.26 -4.59
CA ALA A 175 6.01 -9.91 -3.64
C ALA A 175 6.43 -10.38 -2.24
N TYR A 176 6.75 -9.43 -1.36
CA TYR A 176 7.22 -9.73 -0.01
C TYR A 176 6.08 -9.67 1.00
N PRO A 177 6.07 -10.56 2.00
CA PRO A 177 5.14 -10.44 3.13
C PRO A 177 5.54 -9.21 3.96
N LEU A 178 4.52 -8.49 4.42
CA LEU A 178 4.64 -7.39 5.37
C LEU A 178 3.55 -7.56 6.42
N VAL A 179 3.93 -7.84 7.65
CA VAL A 179 2.96 -7.97 8.76
C VAL A 179 2.95 -6.68 9.55
N ALA A 180 1.77 -6.09 9.71
CA ALA A 180 1.55 -4.95 10.58
C ALA A 180 0.88 -5.40 11.89
N ASN A 181 1.34 -4.87 13.02
CA ASN A 181 0.66 -5.07 14.31
C ASN A 181 -0.17 -3.84 14.65
N LEU A 182 -1.48 -3.97 14.56
CA LEU A 182 -2.43 -2.95 15.00
C LEU A 182 -2.70 -3.12 16.50
N PRO A 183 -2.60 -2.05 17.32
CA PRO A 183 -2.97 -2.12 18.73
C PRO A 183 -4.40 -2.61 18.91
N ARG A 184 -4.65 -3.49 19.89
CA ARG A 184 -6.00 -4.02 20.17
C ARG A 184 -7.00 -2.94 20.56
N ASP A 185 -6.53 -1.83 21.10
CA ASP A 185 -7.31 -0.66 21.48
C ASP A 185 -7.36 0.41 20.38
N ALA A 186 -6.90 0.11 19.15
CA ALA A 186 -6.97 1.03 18.04
C ALA A 186 -8.41 1.45 17.74
N ILE A 187 -8.70 2.73 17.95
CA ILE A 187 -10.00 3.32 17.70
C ILE A 187 -10.03 3.91 16.29
N CYS A 188 -10.58 3.15 15.36
CA CYS A 188 -10.85 3.61 14.00
C CYS A 188 -12.12 4.48 13.96
N ARG A 189 -12.15 5.43 13.02
CA ARG A 189 -13.24 6.42 12.83
C ARG A 189 -13.49 6.78 11.37
N GLY A 190 -12.75 6.18 10.44
CA GLY A 190 -12.95 6.38 9.01
C GLY A 190 -14.00 5.43 8.45
N GLY A 191 -14.39 5.70 7.20
CA GLY A 191 -15.32 4.87 6.44
C GLY A 191 -16.78 5.12 6.81
N ALA A 192 -17.70 4.62 6.00
CA ALA A 192 -19.14 4.73 6.23
C ALA A 192 -19.58 4.08 7.55
N GLY A 193 -18.88 3.02 7.98
CA GLY A 193 -19.14 2.32 9.24
C GLY A 193 -18.55 3.00 10.49
N GLY A 194 -17.67 3.99 10.32
CA GLY A 194 -16.97 4.65 11.43
C GLY A 194 -15.99 3.72 12.18
N ASP A 195 -15.61 2.59 11.59
CA ASP A 195 -14.77 1.54 12.16
C ASP A 195 -13.54 1.20 11.30
N THR A 196 -13.29 1.98 10.24
CA THR A 196 -12.16 1.77 9.32
C THR A 196 -11.00 2.71 9.64
N CYS A 197 -9.79 2.16 9.67
CA CYS A 197 -8.54 2.89 9.78
C CYS A 197 -7.85 2.98 8.42
N ILE A 198 -7.15 4.09 8.18
CA ILE A 198 -6.22 4.21 7.06
C ILE A 198 -4.81 3.98 7.61
N MET A 199 -4.16 2.91 7.17
CA MET A 199 -2.78 2.59 7.48
C MET A 199 -1.89 2.98 6.32
N ARG A 200 -0.83 3.73 6.59
CA ARG A 200 0.19 4.10 5.62
C ARG A 200 1.46 3.29 5.85
N CYS A 201 1.88 2.59 4.81
CA CYS A 201 3.11 1.81 4.77
C CYS A 201 4.08 2.51 3.81
N ILE A 202 5.27 2.89 4.29
CA ILE A 202 6.22 3.70 3.52
C ILE A 202 7.66 3.27 3.83
N ASN A 203 8.51 3.13 2.81
CA ASN A 203 9.94 2.92 2.99
C ASN A 203 10.70 4.27 3.13
N PRO A 204 12.01 4.28 3.45
CA PRO A 204 12.78 5.51 3.65
C PRO A 204 12.87 6.43 2.43
N LEU A 205 12.63 5.89 1.22
CA LEU A 205 12.66 6.62 -0.05
C LEU A 205 11.28 7.16 -0.45
N GLY A 206 10.25 6.88 0.34
CA GLY A 206 8.90 7.39 0.13
C GLY A 206 8.03 6.46 -0.71
N PHE A 207 8.44 5.23 -0.98
CA PHE A 207 7.65 4.27 -1.74
C PHE A 207 6.76 3.43 -0.82
N GLY A 208 5.55 3.15 -1.28
CA GLY A 208 4.57 2.37 -0.52
C GLY A 208 3.13 2.75 -0.85
N SER A 209 2.21 2.49 0.08
CA SER A 209 0.79 2.72 -0.14
C SER A 209 0.05 2.95 1.18
N CYS A 210 -1.13 3.55 1.07
CA CYS A 210 -2.14 3.44 2.12
C CYS A 210 -2.97 2.17 1.96
N ALA A 211 -3.67 1.81 3.02
CA ALA A 211 -4.53 0.64 3.12
C ALA A 211 -5.70 0.93 4.05
N ALA A 212 -6.90 0.48 3.70
CA ALA A 212 -8.02 0.43 4.62
C ALA A 212 -7.96 -0.88 5.43
N ILE A 213 -8.04 -0.77 6.75
CA ILE A 213 -8.02 -1.90 7.69
C ILE A 213 -9.02 -1.69 8.83
N LYS A 214 -9.49 -2.76 9.44
CA LYS A 214 -10.30 -2.72 10.66
C LYS A 214 -9.55 -3.33 11.85
N PRO A 215 -9.86 -2.89 13.08
CA PRO A 215 -9.47 -3.63 14.27
C PRO A 215 -10.09 -5.02 14.26
N PHE A 216 -9.52 -5.91 15.06
CA PHE A 216 -10.16 -7.19 15.33
C PHE A 216 -11.53 -6.95 15.97
N SER A 217 -12.56 -7.58 15.41
CA SER A 217 -13.90 -7.64 15.99
C SER A 217 -14.31 -9.11 16.11
N PRO A 218 -14.65 -9.61 17.31
CA PRO A 218 -15.16 -10.96 17.48
C PRO A 218 -16.44 -11.19 16.67
N PRO A 219 -16.72 -12.42 16.20
CA PRO A 219 -17.88 -12.75 15.36
C PRO A 219 -19.27 -12.39 15.93
N ASN A 220 -19.37 -12.02 17.20
CA ASN A 220 -20.62 -11.72 17.91
C ASN A 220 -20.66 -10.32 18.53
N GLN A 221 -19.72 -9.42 18.20
CA GLN A 221 -19.75 -8.06 18.73
C GLN A 221 -20.64 -7.18 17.82
N PRO A 222 -21.67 -6.50 18.37
CA PRO A 222 -22.48 -5.59 17.57
C PRO A 222 -21.61 -4.44 17.02
N PRO A 223 -21.89 -3.95 15.80
CA PRO A 223 -21.14 -2.84 15.22
C PRO A 223 -21.17 -1.65 16.18
N ASN A 224 -20.00 -1.10 16.52
CA ASN A 224 -19.77 0.11 17.34
C ASN A 224 -19.59 -0.01 18.87
N GLN A 225 -19.35 -1.19 19.45
CA GLN A 225 -18.82 -1.21 20.84
C GLN A 225 -17.28 -1.18 20.86
N PRO A 226 -16.65 -0.22 21.57
CA PRO A 226 -15.20 -0.28 21.81
C PRO A 226 -14.85 -1.57 22.60
N PRO A 227 -13.64 -2.14 22.43
CA PRO A 227 -13.26 -3.43 23.03
C PRO A 227 -13.36 -3.53 24.56
N ASN A 228 -13.57 -2.41 25.25
CA ASN A 228 -13.43 -2.30 26.69
C ASN A 228 -14.72 -2.51 27.51
N GLN A 229 -15.76 -3.15 26.95
CA GLN A 229 -16.97 -3.51 27.71
C GLN A 229 -17.09 -4.99 28.07
N LEU A 230 -16.17 -5.86 27.63
CA LEU A 230 -16.24 -7.29 28.01
C LEU A 230 -15.68 -7.58 29.41
N ALA A 231 -15.00 -6.62 30.05
CA ALA A 231 -14.44 -6.79 31.40
C ALA A 231 -15.44 -6.46 32.55
N ASN A 232 -16.64 -5.96 32.24
CA ASN A 232 -17.62 -5.49 33.24
C ASN A 232 -19.04 -6.04 33.00
N GLN A 233 -19.19 -7.30 32.61
CA GLN A 233 -20.47 -8.00 32.75
C GLN A 233 -20.46 -8.90 34.00
N PRO A 234 -21.32 -8.66 35.00
CA PRO A 234 -21.54 -9.59 36.10
C PRO A 234 -22.05 -10.93 35.54
N GLY A 235 -21.36 -12.01 35.89
CA GLY A 235 -21.55 -13.35 35.31
C GLY A 235 -23.01 -13.83 35.29
N THR A 236 -23.43 -14.30 34.12
CA THR A 236 -24.53 -15.25 33.99
C THR A 236 -24.07 -16.58 34.60
N ALA A 237 -24.65 -16.91 35.76
CA ALA A 237 -24.48 -18.18 36.41
C ALA A 237 -24.96 -19.32 35.49
N THR A 238 -24.04 -20.20 35.10
CA THR A 238 -24.33 -21.45 34.41
C THR A 238 -25.01 -22.39 35.40
N MET A 239 -26.32 -22.61 35.22
CA MET A 239 -27.05 -23.73 35.84
C MET A 239 -26.49 -25.05 35.29
N ASN A 240 -25.63 -25.71 36.06
CA ASN A 240 -25.33 -27.14 35.89
C ASN A 240 -26.44 -27.94 36.58
N GLN A 241 -27.49 -28.27 35.84
CA GLN A 241 -28.54 -29.19 36.30
C GLN A 241 -28.30 -30.58 35.71
N PHE A 242 -27.26 -31.28 36.15
CA PHE A 242 -27.21 -32.74 36.05
C PHE A 242 -26.38 -33.32 37.20
N GLN A 243 -26.99 -34.29 37.90
CA GLN A 243 -26.41 -35.22 38.87
C GLN A 243 -25.97 -34.68 40.24
N ARG A 244 -26.86 -34.81 41.23
CA ARG A 244 -26.75 -35.93 42.20
C ARG A 244 -28.08 -36.16 42.92
N ARG A 245 -28.62 -37.36 42.74
CA ARG A 245 -29.59 -38.00 43.62
C ARG A 245 -28.93 -38.30 44.98
N THR A 246 -29.81 -38.47 45.98
CA THR A 246 -29.69 -39.34 47.18
C THR A 246 -28.80 -38.89 48.35
N MET A 247 -29.44 -38.40 49.43
CA MET A 247 -29.68 -39.08 50.74
C MET A 247 -30.13 -38.01 51.76
N ILE A 248 -31.36 -38.03 52.31
CA ILE A 248 -31.84 -38.79 53.49
C ILE A 248 -31.26 -38.25 54.81
N LEU A 249 -32.17 -37.72 55.65
CA LEU A 249 -32.19 -37.51 57.14
C LEU A 249 -30.94 -36.88 57.81
N ASP A 250 -31.02 -35.92 58.74
CA ASP A 250 -32.01 -35.56 59.76
C ASP A 250 -32.20 -34.04 59.89
#